data_AF-A0A318UDF0-F1
#
_entry.id   AF-A0A318UDF0-F1
#
_cell.length_a   1.000
_cell.length_b   1.000
_cell.length_c   1.000
_cell.angle_alpha   90.00
_cell.angle_beta   90.00
_cell.angle_gamma   90.00
#
_symmetry.space_group_name_H-M   'P 1'
#
loop_
_entity.id
_entity.type
_entity.pdbx_description
1 polymer ?
#
loop_
_entity_poly.entity_id
_entity_poly.type
_entity_poly.pdbx_seq_one_letter_code
_entity_poly.pdbx_strand_id
1 'polypeptide(L)'
;MKQESHQNPNQPDQTPLSAQLISAFFSDYHLEESQNLLWQLFKLAFSESWASLSVIEKENLTTFYEQLDALLVAVYCKDTHENQGKQ
;
A
#
# COMPACT_ATOMS: atom_id res chain seq x y z
N MET A 1 11.67 27.44 38.73
CA MET A 1 10.40 26.69 38.56
C MET A 1 10.65 25.64 37.50
N LYS A 2 10.58 24.36 37.86
CA LYS A 2 10.70 23.23 36.92
C LYS A 2 9.31 23.01 36.33
N GLN A 3 9.15 23.16 35.02
CA GLN A 3 7.93 22.73 34.34
C GLN A 3 8.06 21.22 34.08
N GLU A 4 7.34 20.44 34.87
CA GLU A 4 7.16 19.01 34.63
C GLU A 4 6.21 18.83 33.44
N SER A 5 6.74 18.26 32.36
CA SER A 5 5.93 17.76 31.24
C SER A 5 5.18 16.54 31.72
N HIS A 6 3.88 16.69 31.98
CA HIS A 6 2.98 15.58 32.22
C HIS A 6 2.67 14.89 30.89
N GLN A 7 3.50 13.94 30.47
CA GLN A 7 3.09 12.95 29.47
C GLN A 7 2.13 11.98 30.15
N ASN A 8 0.91 11.92 29.62
CA ASN A 8 -0.14 11.00 30.04
C ASN A 8 0.17 9.58 29.51
N PRO A 9 0.32 8.56 30.37
CA PRO A 9 0.76 7.21 29.97
C PRO A 9 -0.31 6.35 29.27
N ASN A 10 -1.51 6.88 28.97
CA ASN A 10 -2.64 6.12 28.44
C ASN A 10 -3.12 6.56 27.05
N GLN A 11 -2.30 7.22 26.23
CA GLN A 11 -2.64 7.39 24.82
C GLN A 11 -2.31 6.08 24.09
N PRO A 12 -3.30 5.32 23.58
CA PRO A 12 -3.01 4.25 22.64
C PRO A 12 -2.26 4.90 21.47
N ASP A 13 -1.13 4.32 21.10
CA ASP A 13 -0.36 4.71 19.93
C ASP A 13 -1.33 4.98 18.79
N GLN A 14 -1.45 6.24 18.40
CA GLN A 14 -2.21 6.62 17.23
C GLN A 14 -1.37 6.17 16.03
N THR A 15 -1.35 4.87 15.76
CA THR A 15 -1.07 4.39 14.41
C THR A 15 -2.09 5.11 13.54
N PRO A 16 -1.68 5.97 12.60
CA PRO A 16 -2.63 6.74 11.84
C PRO A 16 -3.57 5.75 11.15
N LEU A 17 -4.88 5.96 11.31
CA LEU A 17 -5.96 5.15 10.76
C LEU A 17 -5.71 4.72 9.29
N SER A 18 -4.92 5.49 8.55
CA SER A 18 -4.47 5.22 7.19
C SER A 18 -3.64 3.93 7.02
N ALA A 19 -2.72 3.61 7.93
CA ALA A 19 -1.84 2.44 7.75
C ALA A 19 -2.60 1.13 7.94
N GLN A 20 -3.45 1.05 8.96
CA GLN A 20 -4.32 -0.10 9.19
C GLN A 20 -5.36 -0.29 8.08
N LEU A 21 -5.91 0.80 7.53
CA LEU A 21 -6.80 0.73 6.38
C LEU A 21 -6.11 0.17 5.13
N ILE A 22 -4.86 0.57 4.89
CA ILE A 22 -4.05 0.06 3.78
C ILE A 22 -3.73 -1.42 4.00
N SER A 23 -3.26 -1.81 5.19
CA SER A 23 -3.01 -3.22 5.50
C SER A 23 -4.28 -4.07 5.44
N ALA A 24 -5.41 -3.57 5.92
CA ALA A 24 -6.70 -4.28 5.85
C ALA A 24 -7.20 -4.43 4.41
N PHE A 25 -7.01 -3.42 3.56
CA PHE A 25 -7.36 -3.50 2.14
C PHE A 25 -6.58 -4.61 1.43
N PHE A 26 -5.33 -4.86 1.84
CA PHE A 26 -4.49 -5.91 1.28
C PHE A 26 -4.53 -7.23 2.08
N SER A 27 -5.12 -7.28 3.28
CA SER A 27 -5.13 -8.50 4.11
C SER A 27 -6.05 -9.60 3.60
N ASP A 28 -6.99 -9.25 2.72
CA ASP A 28 -7.96 -10.20 2.15
C ASP A 28 -7.31 -11.19 1.17
N TYR A 29 -6.09 -10.90 0.70
CA TYR A 29 -5.36 -11.70 -0.28
C TYR A 29 -3.89 -11.85 0.13
N HIS A 30 -3.18 -12.83 -0.43
CA HIS A 30 -1.72 -12.91 -0.31
C HIS A 30 -1.04 -12.06 -1.38
N LEU A 31 0.22 -11.65 -1.17
CA LEU A 31 0.95 -10.74 -2.08
C LEU A 31 0.88 -11.19 -3.55
N GLU A 32 1.14 -12.46 -3.83
CA GLU A 32 1.10 -13.02 -5.19
C GLU A 32 -0.28 -12.88 -5.84
N GLU A 33 -1.35 -13.12 -5.07
CA GLU A 33 -2.72 -12.97 -5.55
C GLU A 33 -3.07 -11.50 -5.80
N SER A 34 -2.69 -10.61 -4.88
CA SER A 34 -2.85 -9.16 -5.04
C SER A 34 -2.16 -8.63 -6.30
N GLN A 35 -0.92 -9.07 -6.58
CA GLN A 35 -0.17 -8.71 -7.78
C GLN A 35 -0.84 -9.25 -9.05
N ASN A 36 -1.34 -10.49 -9.02
CA ASN A 36 -2.06 -11.10 -10.15
C ASN A 36 -3.37 -10.35 -10.45
N LEU A 37 -4.16 -10.04 -9.44
CA LEU A 37 -5.41 -9.27 -9.57
C LEU A 37 -5.13 -7.86 -10.11
N LEU A 38 -4.08 -7.19 -9.63
CA LEU A 38 -3.66 -5.88 -10.15
C LEU A 38 -3.27 -5.96 -11.63
N TRP A 39 -2.53 -7.00 -12.03
CA TRP A 39 -2.20 -7.24 -13.44
C TRP A 39 -3.43 -7.50 -14.31
N GLN A 40 -4.44 -8.20 -13.78
CA GLN A 40 -5.71 -8.39 -14.48
C GLN A 40 -6.46 -7.07 -14.70
N LEU A 41 -6.51 -6.19 -13.69
CA LEU A 41 -7.09 -4.85 -13.82
C LEU A 41 -6.37 -4.00 -14.87
N PHE A 42 -5.03 -4.07 -14.89
CA PHE A 42 -4.23 -3.39 -15.89
C PHE A 42 -4.53 -3.88 -17.31
N LYS A 43 -4.58 -5.20 -17.53
CA LYS A 43 -4.96 -5.78 -18.83
C LYS A 43 -6.35 -5.35 -19.28
N LEU A 44 -7.31 -5.25 -18.36
CA LEU A 44 -8.64 -4.75 -18.66
C LEU A 44 -8.61 -3.28 -19.11
N ALA A 45 -7.85 -2.43 -18.42
CA ALA A 45 -7.64 -1.04 -18.83
C ALA A 45 -6.95 -0.92 -20.22
N PHE A 46 -6.13 -1.91 -20.59
CA PHE A 46 -5.43 -1.97 -21.88
C PHE A 46 -6.32 -2.40 -23.06
N SER A 47 -7.48 -3.00 -22.80
CA SER A 47 -8.26 -3.66 -23.85
C SER A 47 -9.03 -2.68 -24.75
N GLU A 48 -9.96 -1.91 -24.20
CA GLU A 48 -10.84 -1.04 -25.00
C GLU A 48 -10.34 0.41 -25.08
N SER A 49 -9.68 0.91 -24.03
CA SER A 49 -9.34 2.33 -23.91
C SER A 49 -7.94 2.68 -24.43
N TRP A 50 -7.03 1.71 -24.50
CA TRP A 50 -5.60 1.97 -24.74
C TRP A 50 -5.31 2.66 -26.07
N ALA A 51 -5.99 2.26 -27.14
CA ALA A 51 -5.81 2.86 -28.46
C ALA A 51 -6.20 4.34 -28.48
N SER A 52 -7.14 4.75 -27.62
CA SER A 52 -7.62 6.13 -27.51
C SER A 52 -6.72 7.04 -26.68
N LEU A 53 -5.80 6.46 -25.89
CA LEU A 53 -4.88 7.22 -25.06
C LEU A 53 -3.71 7.79 -25.87
N SER A 54 -3.36 9.03 -25.55
CA SER A 54 -2.10 9.67 -25.97
C SER A 54 -0.89 8.95 -25.39
N VAL A 55 0.30 9.25 -25.92
CA VAL A 55 1.56 8.67 -25.43
C VAL A 55 1.77 8.97 -23.94
N ILE A 56 1.51 10.20 -23.51
CA ILE A 56 1.66 10.63 -22.11
C ILE A 56 0.68 9.89 -21.20
N GLU A 57 -0.57 9.70 -21.62
CA GLU A 57 -1.56 8.96 -20.83
C GLU A 57 -1.18 7.49 -20.65
N LYS A 58 -0.58 6.87 -21.69
CA LYS A 58 -0.05 5.50 -21.64
C LYS A 58 1.12 5.38 -20.67
N GLU A 59 2.06 6.33 -20.71
CA GLU A 59 3.19 6.38 -19.78
C GLU A 59 2.72 6.58 -18.34
N ASN A 60 1.76 7.49 -18.12
CA ASN A 60 1.17 7.73 -16.81
C ASN A 60 0.46 6.48 -16.26
N LEU A 61 -0.31 5.78 -17.09
CA LEU A 61 -1.02 4.56 -16.65
C LEU A 61 -0.04 3.44 -16.30
N THR A 62 1.03 3.29 -17.07
CA THR A 62 2.10 2.31 -16.80
C THR A 62 2.82 2.64 -15.50
N THR A 63 3.22 3.91 -15.32
CA THR A 63 3.89 4.38 -14.10
C THR A 63 3.00 4.21 -12.87
N PHE A 64 1.71 4.50 -12.99
CA PHE A 64 0.74 4.32 -11.92
C PHE A 64 0.62 2.85 -11.49
N TYR A 65 0.59 1.92 -12.45
CA TYR A 65 0.60 0.49 -12.17
C TYR A 65 1.86 0.06 -11.41
N GLU A 66 3.04 0.48 -11.87
CA GLU A 66 4.32 0.16 -11.21
C GLU A 66 4.37 0.68 -9.77
N GLN A 67 3.83 1.87 -9.53
CA GLN A 67 3.74 2.44 -8.18
C GLN A 67 2.80 1.65 -7.26
N LEU A 68 1.69 1.12 -7.78
CA LEU A 68 0.78 0.27 -7.03
C LEU A 68 1.40 -1.09 -6.68
N ASP A 69 2.14 -1.70 -7.62
CA ASP A 69 2.88 -2.94 -7.35
C ASP A 69 3.98 -2.73 -6.29
N ALA A 70 4.74 -1.63 -6.39
CA ALA A 70 5.73 -1.29 -5.38
C ALA A 70 5.10 -1.03 -3.99
N LEU A 71 3.93 -0.38 -3.95
CA LEU A 71 3.18 -0.17 -2.71
C LEU A 71 2.72 -1.49 -2.09
N LEU A 72 2.20 -2.41 -2.90
CA LEU A 72 1.84 -3.76 -2.47
C LEU A 72 3.03 -4.45 -1.81
N VAL A 73 4.17 -4.52 -2.51
CA VAL A 73 5.39 -5.13 -1.97
C VAL A 73 5.81 -4.47 -0.64
N ALA A 74 5.76 -3.14 -0.56
CA ALA A 74 6.15 -2.41 0.65
C ALA A 74 5.24 -2.73 1.86
N VAL A 75 3.95 -2.95 1.66
CA VAL A 75 3.00 -3.33 2.72
C VAL A 75 3.35 -4.71 3.27
N TYR A 76 3.46 -5.73 2.42
CA TYR A 76 3.75 -7.09 2.90
C TYR A 76 5.17 -7.26 3.44
N CYS A 77 6.15 -6.53 2.92
CA CYS A 77 7.52 -6.53 3.47
C CYS A 77 7.59 -5.92 4.88
N LYS A 78 6.75 -4.91 5.19
CA LYS A 78 6.67 -4.37 6.56
C LYS A 78 6.16 -5.39 7.56
N ASP A 79 5.15 -6.17 7.20
CA ASP A 79 4.58 -7.21 8.08
C ASP A 79 5.59 -8.33 8.42
N THR A 80 6.54 -8.59 7.52
CA THR A 80 7.63 -9.56 7.78
C THR A 80 8.70 -9.06 8.75
N HIS A 81 8.92 -7.74 8.85
CA HIS A 81 9.93 -7.16 9.73
C HIS A 81 9.47 -7.01 11.20
N GLU A 82 8.17 -6.84 11.44
CA GLU A 82 7.64 -6.73 12.82
C GLU A 82 7.62 -8.08 13.58
N ASN A 83 7.60 -9.20 12.86
CA ASN A 83 7.58 -10.53 13.47
C ASN A 83 8.96 -11.12 13.82
N GLN A 84 10.06 -10.48 13.42
CA GLN A 84 11.42 -10.98 13.70
C GLN A 84 12.07 -10.39 14.96
N GLY A 85 11.38 -9.49 15.69
CA GLY A 85 11.90 -8.83 16.90
C GLY A 85 11.44 -9.44 18.24
N LYS A 86 10.68 -10.55 18.22
CA LYS A 86 10.15 -11.20 19.44
C LYS A 86 10.40 -12.71 19.40
N GLN A 87 11.65 -13.13 19.53
CA GLN A 87 12.02 -14.48 19.97
C GLN A 87 13.10 -14.39 21.05
#